data_AF-A0A1M7JBI5-F1
#
_entry.id   AF-A0A1M7JBI5-F1
#
_cell.length_a   1.000
_cell.length_b   1.000
_cell.length_c   1.000
_cell.angle_alpha   90.00
_cell.angle_beta   90.00
_cell.angle_gamma   90.00
#
_symmetry.space_group_name_H-M   'P 1'
#
loop_
_entity.id
_entity.type
_entity.pdbx_description
1 polymer ?
#
loop_
_entity_poly.entity_id
_entity_poly.type
_entity_poly.pdbx_seq_one_letter_code
_entity_poly.pdbx_strand_id
1 'polypeptide(L)'
;MLIDAHLHCTGRETRDDVLRTLDDAQVDIGVLLAPFLDNGYSLDDPASLRRANAHLAALVRGHEDRLTGFAVVDPRDPQAAQDLRHAVETLGLRGVKMVPTGWYPYEDRVQPVFAVASELRLPVLFHSGIFIDGRSGRFCRPSFFEVLRDHPGTRVTLAHLGWPWTDEAIAVGLIDRIHGVPPEQAQFRFDISFGPPPPYRREVLQRALEVLGAGSLQFGSDCFLPCPGRELSERRRWVTELLDLLQVDDAARQRIWSGTAAAWLGRSPAPVRLGAGRPLTPVCC
;
A
#
# COMPACT_ATOMS: atom_id res chain seq x y z
N MET A 1 -12.96 3.60 -11.01
CA MET A 1 -12.26 3.82 -9.73
C MET A 1 -10.86 3.24 -9.86
N LEU A 2 -9.85 4.06 -9.64
CA LEU A 2 -8.42 3.72 -9.60
C LEU A 2 -7.87 4.21 -8.26
N ILE A 3 -7.20 3.32 -7.53
CA ILE A 3 -6.56 3.64 -6.26
C ILE A 3 -5.06 3.47 -6.43
N ASP A 4 -4.31 4.53 -6.16
CA ASP A 4 -2.86 4.43 -6.00
C ASP A 4 -2.56 4.17 -4.53
N ALA A 5 -2.14 2.95 -4.21
CA ALA A 5 -1.91 2.52 -2.85
C ALA A 5 -0.57 2.97 -2.24
N HIS A 6 0.27 3.68 -3.00
CA HIS A 6 1.64 3.98 -2.56
C HIS A 6 2.16 5.28 -3.17
N LEU A 7 1.97 6.40 -2.45
CA LEU A 7 2.50 7.71 -2.80
C LEU A 7 3.31 8.32 -1.64
N HIS A 8 4.55 8.69 -1.91
CA HIS A 8 5.41 9.33 -0.92
C HIS A 8 5.21 10.84 -0.91
N CYS A 9 4.88 11.40 0.25
CA CYS A 9 4.95 12.85 0.49
C CYS A 9 6.41 13.28 0.69
N THR A 10 6.76 14.50 0.28
CA THR A 10 8.04 15.13 0.65
C THR A 10 7.88 16.25 1.67
N GLY A 11 6.65 16.63 2.02
CA GLY A 11 6.35 17.72 2.95
C GLY A 11 6.43 19.11 2.31
N ARG A 12 6.59 19.17 0.98
CA ARG A 12 6.66 20.41 0.19
C ARG A 12 5.41 20.62 -0.66
N GLU A 13 4.67 19.55 -0.94
CA GLU A 13 3.43 19.57 -1.68
C GLU A 13 2.32 20.30 -0.91
N THR A 14 1.51 21.06 -1.66
CA THR A 14 0.21 21.52 -1.18
C THR A 14 -0.86 20.49 -1.51
N ARG A 15 -2.02 20.60 -0.86
CA ARG A 15 -3.17 19.75 -1.16
C ARG A 15 -3.59 19.85 -2.62
N ASP A 16 -3.60 21.07 -3.16
CA ASP A 16 -4.00 21.33 -4.55
C ASP A 16 -3.00 20.72 -5.54
N ASP A 17 -1.70 20.67 -5.19
CA ASP A 17 -0.71 19.94 -5.99
C ASP A 17 -1.06 18.46 -6.07
N VAL A 18 -1.34 17.82 -4.92
CA VAL A 18 -1.66 16.40 -4.88
C VAL A 18 -2.94 16.11 -5.69
N LEU A 19 -4.01 16.87 -5.45
CA LEU A 19 -5.29 16.66 -6.15
C LEU A 19 -5.14 16.85 -7.67
N ARG A 20 -4.44 17.90 -8.10
CA ARG A 20 -4.14 18.14 -9.52
C ARG A 20 -3.35 16.98 -10.12
N THR A 21 -2.32 16.48 -9.42
CA THR A 21 -1.54 15.33 -9.88
C THR A 21 -2.40 14.08 -10.05
N LEU A 22 -3.32 13.81 -9.10
CA LEU A 22 -4.26 12.69 -9.20
C LEU A 22 -5.25 12.88 -10.36
N ASP A 23 -5.81 14.08 -10.52
CA ASP A 23 -6.77 14.38 -11.59
C ASP A 23 -6.13 14.26 -12.99
N ASP A 24 -4.94 14.82 -13.17
CA ASP A 24 -4.15 14.72 -14.41
C ASP A 24 -3.83 13.25 -14.76
N ALA A 25 -3.61 12.41 -13.74
CA ALA A 25 -3.34 10.98 -13.89
C ALA A 25 -4.60 10.10 -13.92
N GLN A 26 -5.79 10.69 -13.76
CA GLN A 26 -7.07 10.00 -13.62
C GLN A 26 -7.07 8.95 -12.49
N VAL A 27 -6.48 9.30 -11.34
CA VAL A 27 -6.48 8.50 -10.11
C VAL A 27 -7.57 9.02 -9.17
N ASP A 28 -8.49 8.15 -8.79
CA ASP A 28 -9.62 8.51 -7.94
C ASP A 28 -9.22 8.64 -6.47
N ILE A 29 -8.34 7.76 -5.97
CA ILE A 29 -7.90 7.81 -4.56
C ILE A 29 -6.39 7.63 -4.47
N GLY A 30 -5.72 8.50 -3.72
CA GLY A 30 -4.30 8.38 -3.40
C GLY A 30 -4.08 8.01 -1.93
N VAL A 31 -3.24 7.00 -1.67
CA VAL A 31 -2.74 6.67 -0.33
C VAL A 31 -1.41 7.38 -0.12
N LEU A 32 -1.43 8.40 0.73
CA LEU A 32 -0.30 9.29 0.99
C LEU A 32 0.45 8.84 2.24
N LEU A 33 1.76 8.70 2.13
CA LEU A 33 2.65 8.27 3.21
C LEU A 33 3.33 9.49 3.82
N ALA A 34 3.32 9.63 5.15
CA ALA A 34 3.88 10.82 5.80
C ALA A 34 5.35 11.06 5.40
N PRO A 35 5.75 12.33 5.17
CA PRO A 35 7.07 12.67 4.66
C PRO A 35 8.17 12.51 5.73
N PHE A 36 9.42 12.51 5.28
CA PHE A 36 10.57 12.78 6.14
C PHE A 36 10.85 14.29 6.09
N LEU A 37 10.60 15.02 7.18
CA LEU A 37 10.69 16.49 7.18
C LEU A 37 12.10 17.04 7.43
N ASP A 38 12.98 16.27 8.07
CA ASP A 38 14.37 16.68 8.29
C ASP A 38 15.31 16.16 7.18
N ASN A 39 16.55 16.64 7.17
CA ASN A 39 17.50 16.37 6.09
C ASN A 39 17.85 14.87 5.99
N GLY A 40 17.31 14.21 4.97
CA GLY A 40 17.61 12.83 4.58
C GLY A 40 16.45 11.88 4.82
N TYR A 41 16.55 10.67 4.26
CA TYR A 41 15.64 9.55 4.53
C TYR A 41 15.98 8.91 5.88
N SER A 42 15.75 9.63 6.99
CA SER A 42 15.99 9.14 8.35
C SER A 42 14.71 9.03 9.17
N LEU A 43 14.63 7.97 9.96
CA LEU A 43 13.59 7.70 10.95
C LEU A 43 14.08 7.97 12.39
N ASP A 44 15.29 8.51 12.55
CA ASP A 44 15.99 8.58 13.85
C ASP A 44 15.51 9.74 14.76
N ASP A 45 14.71 10.69 14.24
CA ASP A 45 14.09 11.75 15.04
C ASP A 45 12.57 11.51 15.20
N PRO A 46 12.12 10.94 16.34
CA PRO A 46 10.70 10.74 16.60
C PRO A 46 9.88 12.03 16.64
N ALA A 47 10.48 13.16 17.04
CA ALA A 47 9.77 14.44 17.02
C ALA A 47 9.49 14.89 15.58
N SER A 48 10.41 14.60 14.65
CA SER A 48 10.18 14.78 13.22
C SER A 48 9.01 13.95 12.71
N LEU A 49 8.96 12.66 13.08
CA LEU A 49 7.88 11.76 12.65
C LEU A 49 6.51 12.23 13.16
N ARG A 50 6.43 12.70 14.41
CA ARG A 50 5.21 13.33 14.95
C ARG A 50 4.80 14.57 14.16
N ARG A 51 5.74 15.47 13.84
CA ARG A 51 5.47 16.66 13.00
C ARG A 51 5.03 16.27 11.59
N ALA A 52 5.64 15.25 11.00
CA ALA A 52 5.29 14.74 9.67
C ALA A 52 3.88 14.15 9.63
N ASN A 53 3.49 13.37 10.65
CA ASN A 53 2.15 12.82 10.78
C ASN A 53 1.10 13.95 10.94
N ALA A 54 1.39 14.98 11.75
CA ALA A 54 0.53 16.15 11.88
C ALA A 54 0.41 16.95 10.57
N HIS A 55 1.51 17.11 9.84
CA HIS A 55 1.52 17.75 8.52
C HIS A 55 0.64 16.99 7.53
N LEU A 56 0.82 15.67 7.42
CA LEU A 56 0.00 14.84 6.53
C LEU A 56 -1.47 14.88 6.91
N ALA A 57 -1.80 14.83 8.21
CA ALA A 57 -3.18 14.95 8.68
C ALA A 57 -3.82 16.28 8.24
N ALA A 58 -3.07 17.39 8.30
CA ALA A 58 -3.54 18.67 7.79
C ALA A 58 -3.70 18.67 6.26
N LEU A 59 -2.80 18.00 5.53
CA LEU A 59 -2.85 17.86 4.07
C LEU A 59 -4.14 17.15 3.62
N VAL A 60 -4.52 16.05 4.27
CA VAL A 60 -5.67 15.21 3.86
C VAL A 60 -7.02 15.73 4.36
N ARG A 61 -7.05 16.52 5.43
CA ARG A 61 -8.28 16.95 6.11
C ARG A 61 -9.29 17.63 5.18
N GLY A 62 -10.51 17.11 5.13
CA GLY A 62 -11.61 17.60 4.30
C GLY A 62 -11.64 17.04 2.88
N HIS A 63 -10.73 16.12 2.54
CA HIS A 63 -10.66 15.43 1.25
C HIS A 63 -10.43 13.92 1.44
N GLU A 64 -10.96 13.34 2.52
CA GLU A 64 -10.80 11.93 2.89
C GLU A 64 -11.48 10.97 1.89
N ASP A 65 -12.33 11.49 1.02
CA ASP A 65 -12.91 10.79 -0.13
C ASP A 65 -11.86 10.50 -1.22
N ARG A 66 -10.89 11.41 -1.41
CA ARG A 66 -9.81 11.32 -2.42
C ARG A 66 -8.45 10.95 -1.82
N LEU A 67 -8.15 11.37 -0.59
CA LEU A 67 -6.83 11.28 0.02
C LEU A 67 -6.88 10.45 1.30
N THR A 68 -6.09 9.38 1.36
CA THR A 68 -5.97 8.55 2.57
C THR A 68 -4.57 8.67 3.14
N GLY A 69 -4.43 9.30 4.31
CA GLY A 69 -3.13 9.50 4.95
C GLY A 69 -2.70 8.31 5.82
N PHE A 70 -1.46 7.87 5.66
CA PHE A 70 -0.81 6.83 6.46
C PHE A 70 0.29 7.44 7.34
N ALA A 71 0.19 7.19 8.64
CA ALA A 71 1.22 7.58 9.58
C ALA A 71 2.54 6.86 9.29
N VAL A 72 3.66 7.48 9.64
CA VAL A 72 4.96 6.81 9.72
C VAL A 72 5.40 6.80 11.17
N VAL A 73 5.82 5.62 11.64
CA VAL A 73 6.37 5.42 12.99
C VAL A 73 7.59 4.52 12.90
N ASP A 74 8.49 4.65 13.88
CA ASP A 74 9.67 3.80 14.01
C ASP A 74 9.63 3.04 15.35
N PRO A 75 9.42 1.71 15.32
CA PRO A 75 9.40 0.89 16.54
C PRO A 75 10.70 0.88 17.36
N ARG A 76 11.80 1.48 16.89
CA ARG A 76 12.99 1.72 17.71
C ARG A 76 12.73 2.72 18.84
N ASP A 77 11.75 3.62 18.68
CA ASP A 77 11.28 4.50 19.75
C ASP A 77 10.27 3.76 20.65
N PRO A 78 10.52 3.66 21.97
CA PRO A 78 9.55 3.11 22.92
C PRO A 78 8.16 3.79 22.90
N GLN A 79 8.05 5.03 22.39
CA GLN A 79 6.77 5.75 22.26
C GLN A 79 6.03 5.49 20.94
N ALA A 80 6.60 4.71 20.02
CA ALA A 80 6.03 4.53 18.67
C ALA A 80 4.60 3.98 18.67
N ALA A 81 4.25 3.12 19.64
CA ALA A 81 2.90 2.58 19.77
C ALA A 81 1.88 3.64 20.20
N GLN A 82 2.26 4.52 21.15
CA GLN A 82 1.45 5.66 21.56
C GLN A 82 1.30 6.68 20.44
N ASP A 83 2.40 6.95 19.71
CA ASP A 83 2.41 7.87 18.58
C ASP A 83 1.53 7.38 17.43
N LEU A 84 1.55 6.07 17.14
CA LEU A 84 0.63 5.47 16.16
C LEU A 84 -0.83 5.65 16.59
N ARG A 85 -1.14 5.36 17.86
CA ARG A 85 -2.51 5.55 18.38
C ARG A 85 -2.96 7.00 18.26
N HIS A 86 -2.10 7.95 18.66
CA HIS A 86 -2.39 9.38 18.54
C HIS A 86 -2.63 9.80 17.08
N ALA A 87 -1.80 9.33 16.16
CA ALA A 87 -1.93 9.62 14.73
C ALA A 87 -3.27 9.15 14.15
N VAL A 88 -3.78 8.01 14.62
CA VAL A 88 -5.08 7.49 14.16
C VAL A 88 -6.26 8.15 14.88
N GLU A 89 -6.28 8.08 16.21
CA GLU A 89 -7.44 8.47 17.02
C GLU A 89 -7.59 10.00 17.14
N THR A 90 -6.47 10.73 17.15
CA THR A 90 -6.48 12.20 17.33
C THR A 90 -6.30 12.94 16.00
N LEU A 91 -5.36 12.50 15.16
CA LEU A 91 -5.07 13.20 13.89
C LEU A 91 -5.94 12.70 12.71
N GLY A 92 -6.61 11.56 12.85
CA GLY A 92 -7.50 11.01 11.83
C GLY A 92 -6.81 10.29 10.68
N LEU A 93 -5.51 9.97 10.79
CA LEU A 93 -4.82 9.13 9.82
C LEU A 93 -5.41 7.70 9.82
N ARG A 94 -5.38 7.03 8.68
CA ARG A 94 -6.20 5.83 8.43
C ARG A 94 -5.39 4.55 8.23
N GLY A 95 -4.08 4.62 8.38
CA GLY A 95 -3.17 3.50 8.23
C GLY A 95 -1.77 3.85 8.69
N VAL A 96 -0.83 2.92 8.53
CA VAL A 96 0.57 3.11 8.90
C VAL A 96 1.50 2.53 7.84
N LYS A 97 2.54 3.29 7.50
CA LYS A 97 3.70 2.84 6.72
C LYS A 97 4.86 2.63 7.67
N MET A 98 5.53 1.49 7.55
CA MET A 98 6.76 1.20 8.28
C MET A 98 7.87 0.79 7.32
N VAL A 99 9.08 1.23 7.63
CA VAL A 99 10.30 0.92 6.87
C VAL A 99 11.31 0.32 7.84
N PRO A 100 11.49 -1.02 7.85
CA PRO A 100 12.48 -1.65 8.72
C PRO A 100 13.91 -1.16 8.46
N THR A 101 14.44 -0.37 9.39
CA THR A 101 15.78 0.22 9.32
C THR A 101 16.43 0.09 10.70
N GLY A 102 17.25 -0.95 10.89
CA GLY A 102 17.86 -1.22 12.20
C GLY A 102 16.99 -2.01 13.19
N TRP A 103 15.93 -2.65 12.70
CA TRP A 103 15.06 -3.56 13.46
C TRP A 103 14.46 -4.63 12.55
N TYR A 104 14.29 -5.84 13.06
CA TYR A 104 13.56 -6.92 12.41
C TYR A 104 12.11 -6.97 12.90
N PRO A 105 11.12 -7.26 12.03
CA PRO A 105 9.72 -7.32 12.43
C PRO A 105 9.41 -8.25 13.61
N TYR A 106 10.15 -9.34 13.79
CA TYR A 106 9.94 -10.32 14.86
C TYR A 106 10.56 -9.94 16.21
N GLU A 107 11.18 -8.78 16.34
CA GLU A 107 11.75 -8.34 17.62
C GLU A 107 10.65 -7.94 18.63
N ASP A 108 10.85 -8.27 19.90
CA ASP A 108 9.89 -7.97 20.98
C ASP A 108 9.57 -6.47 21.09
N ARG A 109 10.57 -5.60 20.86
CA ARG A 109 10.38 -4.14 20.90
C ARG A 109 9.45 -3.61 19.80
N VAL A 110 9.24 -4.39 18.74
CA VAL A 110 8.38 -4.01 17.60
C VAL A 110 6.92 -4.37 17.86
N GLN A 111 6.67 -5.45 18.61
CA GLN A 111 5.34 -6.02 18.83
C GLN A 111 4.30 -5.03 19.39
N PRO A 112 4.63 -4.07 20.29
CA PRO A 112 3.67 -3.08 20.76
C PRO A 112 3.04 -2.24 19.63
N VAL A 113 3.80 -1.91 18.59
CA VAL A 113 3.27 -1.16 17.43
C VAL A 113 2.30 -2.03 16.63
N PHE A 114 2.62 -3.32 16.44
CA PHE A 114 1.75 -4.26 15.74
C PHE A 114 0.46 -4.56 16.52
N ALA A 115 0.55 -4.65 17.85
CA ALA A 115 -0.61 -4.80 18.72
C ALA A 115 -1.59 -3.62 18.57
N VAL A 116 -1.08 -2.38 18.58
CA VAL A 116 -1.91 -1.19 18.34
C VAL A 116 -2.53 -1.22 16.93
N ALA A 117 -1.74 -1.55 15.90
CA ALA A 117 -2.25 -1.66 14.54
C ALA A 117 -3.35 -2.73 14.41
N SER A 118 -3.21 -3.86 15.12
CA SER A 118 -4.18 -4.96 15.15
C SER A 118 -5.47 -4.55 15.85
N GLU A 119 -5.37 -3.95 17.03
CA GLU A 119 -6.51 -3.47 17.82
C GLU A 119 -7.37 -2.47 17.02
N LEU A 120 -6.70 -1.54 16.35
CA LEU A 120 -7.33 -0.51 15.52
C LEU A 120 -7.69 -1.02 14.10
N ARG A 121 -7.43 -2.29 13.81
CA ARG A 121 -7.65 -2.96 12.53
C ARG A 121 -7.06 -2.20 11.33
N LEU A 122 -5.86 -1.64 11.50
CA LEU A 122 -5.28 -0.75 10.51
C LEU A 122 -4.83 -1.49 9.25
N PRO A 123 -4.96 -0.84 8.08
CA PRO A 123 -4.09 -1.16 6.96
C PRO A 123 -2.65 -0.78 7.29
N VAL A 124 -1.73 -1.70 7.05
CA VAL A 124 -0.30 -1.55 7.28
C VAL A 124 0.42 -1.75 5.94
N LEU A 125 1.24 -0.79 5.54
CA LEU A 125 2.14 -0.91 4.41
C LEU A 125 3.57 -1.07 4.94
N PHE A 126 4.26 -2.15 4.58
CA PHE A 126 5.68 -2.27 4.84
C PHE A 126 6.47 -2.04 3.56
N HIS A 127 7.58 -1.31 3.68
CA HIS A 127 8.62 -1.48 2.68
C HIS A 127 9.16 -2.92 2.77
N SER A 128 9.24 -3.61 1.63
CA SER A 128 9.78 -4.96 1.53
C SER A 128 10.70 -5.06 0.32
N GLY A 129 11.82 -5.77 0.47
CA GLY A 129 12.85 -5.87 -0.55
C GLY A 129 14.09 -5.01 -0.28
N ILE A 130 14.90 -4.81 -1.32
CA ILE A 130 16.10 -3.96 -1.24
C ILE A 130 15.68 -2.50 -1.17
N PHE A 131 16.13 -1.84 -0.10
CA PHE A 131 15.82 -0.44 0.15
C PHE A 131 16.80 0.50 -0.56
N ILE A 132 16.33 1.70 -0.89
CA ILE A 132 17.07 2.71 -1.65
C ILE A 132 18.34 3.20 -0.95
N ASP A 133 18.44 3.00 0.37
CA ASP A 133 19.64 3.33 1.15
C ASP A 133 20.81 2.35 0.92
N GLY A 134 20.57 1.22 0.25
CA GLY A 134 21.55 0.16 -0.02
C GLY A 134 22.05 -0.58 1.23
N ARG A 135 21.41 -0.39 2.40
CA ARG A 135 21.91 -0.87 3.70
C ARG A 135 20.84 -1.61 4.51
N SER A 136 19.58 -1.20 4.41
CA SER A 136 18.51 -1.68 5.28
C SER A 136 17.67 -2.80 4.67
N GLY A 137 17.91 -3.19 3.41
CA GLY A 137 17.21 -4.31 2.78
C GLY A 137 17.31 -5.63 3.58
N ARG A 138 18.37 -5.81 4.38
CA ARG A 138 18.54 -6.96 5.28
C ARG A 138 17.45 -7.10 6.35
N PHE A 139 16.68 -6.06 6.63
CA PHE A 139 15.56 -6.05 7.59
C PHE A 139 14.20 -6.23 6.91
N CYS A 140 14.15 -6.14 5.57
CA CYS A 140 12.93 -5.98 4.78
C CYS A 140 12.55 -7.27 4.00
N ARG A 141 13.14 -8.41 4.36
CA ARG A 141 12.89 -9.70 3.71
C ARG A 141 11.45 -10.17 4.02
N PRO A 142 10.66 -10.61 3.01
CA PRO A 142 9.23 -10.92 3.19
C PRO A 142 8.92 -11.90 4.33
N SER A 143 9.72 -12.96 4.47
CA SER A 143 9.54 -13.98 5.51
C SER A 143 9.57 -13.41 6.95
N PHE A 144 10.23 -12.28 7.18
CA PHE A 144 10.24 -11.70 8.53
C PHE A 144 8.89 -11.14 8.96
N PHE A 145 8.00 -10.80 8.02
CA PHE A 145 6.69 -10.25 8.34
C PHE A 145 5.67 -11.33 8.73
N GLU A 146 6.01 -12.63 8.70
CA GLU A 146 5.10 -13.71 9.13
C GLU A 146 4.62 -13.54 10.58
N VAL A 147 5.42 -12.87 11.43
CA VAL A 147 5.04 -12.51 12.80
C VAL A 147 3.76 -11.68 12.88
N LEU A 148 3.36 -10.97 11.82
CA LEU A 148 2.08 -10.25 11.80
C LEU A 148 0.89 -11.20 11.93
N ARG A 149 1.05 -12.50 11.68
CA ARG A 149 0.00 -13.52 11.92
C ARG A 149 -0.43 -13.62 13.38
N ASP A 150 0.44 -13.22 14.32
CA ASP A 150 0.10 -13.09 15.74
C ASP A 150 -0.79 -11.86 16.03
N HIS A 151 -0.97 -11.01 15.01
CA HIS A 151 -1.73 -9.75 15.04
C HIS A 151 -2.82 -9.72 13.96
N PRO A 152 -3.82 -10.63 14.02
CA PRO A 152 -4.77 -10.90 12.92
C PRO A 152 -5.73 -9.75 12.60
N GLY A 153 -5.80 -8.71 13.43
CA GLY A 153 -6.59 -7.51 13.13
C GLY A 153 -5.98 -6.63 12.04
N THR A 154 -4.68 -6.77 11.76
CA THR A 154 -3.96 -6.00 10.75
C THR A 154 -4.34 -6.43 9.32
N ARG A 155 -4.26 -5.48 8.37
CA ARG A 155 -4.35 -5.77 6.93
C ARG A 155 -3.05 -5.33 6.28
N VAL A 156 -2.20 -6.28 5.95
CA VAL A 156 -0.80 -6.05 5.59
C VAL A 156 -0.66 -5.97 4.07
N THR A 157 0.09 -4.97 3.60
CA THR A 157 0.62 -4.90 2.24
C THR A 157 2.15 -4.88 2.33
N LEU A 158 2.81 -5.79 1.60
CA LEU A 158 4.25 -5.75 1.39
C LEU A 158 4.55 -5.09 0.03
N ALA A 159 5.36 -4.04 0.06
CA ALA A 159 5.63 -3.27 -1.14
C ALA A 159 6.51 -4.00 -2.16
N HIS A 160 6.42 -3.57 -3.41
CA HIS A 160 7.38 -3.92 -4.47
C HIS A 160 7.47 -5.42 -4.78
N LEU A 161 6.44 -6.20 -4.42
CA LEU A 161 6.48 -7.66 -4.38
C LEU A 161 7.72 -8.23 -3.67
N GLY A 162 8.29 -7.50 -2.70
CA GLY A 162 9.45 -7.95 -1.91
C GLY A 162 10.76 -8.11 -2.68
N TRP A 163 10.93 -7.45 -3.83
CA TRP A 163 12.10 -7.63 -4.70
C TRP A 163 13.46 -7.52 -3.97
N PRO A 164 14.40 -8.49 -4.13
CA PRO A 164 14.39 -9.62 -5.05
C PRO A 164 13.81 -10.91 -4.48
N TRP A 165 13.36 -10.94 -3.23
CA TRP A 165 12.79 -12.12 -2.59
C TRP A 165 11.32 -12.33 -2.97
N THR A 166 11.00 -12.20 -4.26
CA THR A 166 9.63 -12.25 -4.77
C THR A 166 8.98 -13.61 -4.51
N ASP A 167 9.76 -14.69 -4.59
CA ASP A 167 9.27 -16.04 -4.28
C ASP A 167 8.90 -16.17 -2.80
N GLU A 168 9.59 -15.48 -1.88
CA GLU A 168 9.20 -15.44 -0.46
C GLU A 168 7.95 -14.60 -0.24
N ALA A 169 7.82 -13.45 -0.91
CA ALA A 169 6.61 -12.64 -0.84
C ALA A 169 5.40 -13.46 -1.31
N ILE A 170 5.52 -14.16 -2.43
CA ILE A 170 4.49 -15.06 -2.94
C ILE A 170 4.21 -16.19 -1.93
N ALA A 171 5.24 -16.81 -1.35
CA ALA A 171 5.05 -17.87 -0.36
C ALA A 171 4.29 -17.38 0.88
N VAL A 172 4.63 -16.20 1.43
CA VAL A 172 3.96 -15.59 2.59
C VAL A 172 2.46 -15.38 2.32
N GLY A 173 2.12 -14.87 1.12
CA GLY A 173 0.72 -14.67 0.71
C GLY A 173 -0.02 -15.99 0.40
N LEU A 174 0.68 -17.00 -0.12
CA LEU A 174 0.11 -18.30 -0.47
C LEU A 174 -0.42 -19.05 0.75
N ILE A 175 0.16 -18.85 1.93
CA ILE A 175 -0.30 -19.51 3.16
C ILE A 175 -1.78 -19.22 3.45
N ASP A 176 -2.25 -17.99 3.26
CA ASP A 176 -3.67 -17.65 3.46
C ASP A 176 -4.58 -18.45 2.51
N ARG A 177 -4.14 -18.64 1.26
CA ARG A 177 -4.86 -19.44 0.25
C ARG A 177 -4.89 -20.92 0.61
N ILE A 178 -3.77 -21.48 1.10
CA ILE A 178 -3.68 -22.87 1.56
C ILE A 178 -4.67 -23.13 2.69
N HIS A 179 -4.86 -22.15 3.59
CA HIS A 179 -5.86 -22.21 4.66
C HIS A 179 -7.29 -21.88 4.21
N GLY A 180 -7.52 -21.68 2.92
CA GLY A 180 -8.86 -21.42 2.37
C GLY A 180 -9.38 -20.00 2.65
N VAL A 181 -8.51 -19.06 3.05
CA VAL A 181 -8.90 -17.66 3.26
C VAL A 181 -9.17 -16.99 1.90
N PRO A 182 -10.35 -16.38 1.70
CA PRO A 182 -10.63 -15.62 0.49
C PRO A 182 -9.69 -14.41 0.34
N PRO A 183 -9.28 -14.01 -0.88
CA PRO A 183 -8.35 -12.88 -1.08
C PRO A 183 -8.78 -11.56 -0.41
N GLU A 184 -10.08 -11.27 -0.36
CA GLU A 184 -10.62 -10.09 0.32
C GLU A 184 -10.49 -10.13 1.85
N GLN A 185 -10.30 -11.32 2.43
CA GLN A 185 -10.07 -11.54 3.86
C GLN A 185 -8.61 -11.90 4.18
N ALA A 186 -7.78 -12.14 3.16
CA ALA A 186 -6.36 -12.43 3.35
C ALA A 186 -5.69 -11.34 4.18
N GLN A 187 -4.79 -11.73 5.06
CA GLN A 187 -4.05 -10.79 5.88
C GLN A 187 -2.98 -10.08 5.05
N PHE A 188 -2.31 -10.82 4.17
CA PHE A 188 -1.23 -10.31 3.33
C PHE A 188 -1.67 -10.03 1.90
N ARG A 189 -1.28 -8.84 1.41
CA ARG A 189 -1.40 -8.36 0.03
C ARG A 189 -0.07 -7.76 -0.40
N PHE A 190 0.02 -7.43 -1.68
CA PHE A 190 1.25 -6.92 -2.27
C PHE A 190 0.92 -5.81 -3.24
N ASP A 191 1.60 -4.67 -3.10
CA ASP A 191 1.60 -3.72 -4.20
C ASP A 191 2.66 -4.11 -5.24
N ILE A 192 2.33 -3.82 -6.49
CA ILE A 192 3.16 -4.11 -7.66
C ILE A 192 3.94 -2.88 -8.12
N SER A 193 4.21 -1.95 -7.19
CA SER A 193 4.99 -0.74 -7.43
C SER A 193 6.44 -1.07 -7.81
N PHE A 194 7.26 -0.04 -8.03
CA PHE A 194 8.61 -0.13 -8.62
C PHE A 194 9.59 -1.03 -7.83
N GLY A 195 9.46 -2.35 -7.95
CA GLY A 195 10.32 -3.36 -7.34
C GLY A 195 11.23 -4.04 -8.36
N PRO A 196 10.76 -5.09 -9.04
CA PRO A 196 11.56 -5.77 -10.05
C PRO A 196 11.97 -4.80 -11.17
N PRO A 197 13.24 -4.81 -11.62
CA PRO A 197 13.64 -4.03 -12.78
C PRO A 197 13.00 -4.60 -14.06
N PRO A 198 12.91 -3.83 -15.16
CA PRO A 198 12.12 -4.20 -16.34
C PRO A 198 12.32 -5.63 -16.87
N PRO A 199 13.54 -6.21 -16.92
CA PRO A 199 13.73 -7.59 -17.37
C PRO A 199 13.01 -8.65 -16.52
N TYR A 200 12.77 -8.37 -15.24
CA TYR A 200 12.16 -9.32 -14.29
C TYR A 200 10.65 -9.12 -14.12
N ARG A 201 10.12 -7.93 -14.43
CA ARG A 201 8.73 -7.56 -14.10
C ARG A 201 7.69 -8.52 -14.64
N ARG A 202 7.82 -8.91 -15.91
CA ARG A 202 6.85 -9.79 -16.57
C ARG A 202 6.77 -11.13 -15.84
N GLU A 203 7.93 -11.73 -15.57
CA GLU A 203 8.02 -13.04 -14.92
C GLU A 203 7.53 -12.98 -13.47
N VAL A 204 7.96 -11.97 -12.71
CA VAL A 204 7.54 -11.80 -11.30
C VAL A 204 6.04 -11.60 -11.20
N LEU A 205 5.46 -10.71 -12.02
CA LEU A 205 4.03 -10.46 -12.02
C LEU A 205 3.24 -11.69 -12.48
N GLN A 206 3.72 -12.41 -13.50
CA GLN A 206 3.11 -13.66 -13.96
C GLN A 206 3.01 -14.68 -12.83
N ARG A 207 4.13 -14.97 -12.14
CA ARG A 207 4.15 -15.93 -11.03
C ARG A 207 3.22 -15.50 -9.89
N ALA A 208 3.22 -14.21 -9.54
CA ALA A 208 2.35 -13.69 -8.50
C ALA A 208 0.86 -13.84 -8.87
N LEU A 209 0.50 -13.57 -10.12
CA LEU A 209 -0.88 -13.75 -10.61
C LEU A 209 -1.30 -15.22 -10.62
N GLU A 210 -0.44 -16.13 -11.10
CA GLU A 210 -0.74 -17.56 -11.18
C GLU A 210 -0.90 -18.19 -9.78
N VAL A 211 -0.11 -17.77 -8.80
CA VAL A 211 -0.12 -18.36 -7.45
C VAL A 211 -1.12 -17.69 -6.51
N LEU A 212 -1.16 -16.35 -6.46
CA LEU A 212 -1.98 -15.60 -5.51
C LEU A 212 -3.31 -15.16 -6.11
N GLY A 213 -3.34 -14.91 -7.42
CA GLY A 213 -4.45 -14.25 -8.09
C GLY A 213 -4.46 -12.73 -7.90
N ALA A 214 -5.21 -12.05 -8.77
CA ALA A 214 -5.33 -10.59 -8.77
C ALA A 214 -5.91 -9.98 -7.49
N GLY A 215 -6.67 -10.76 -6.70
CA GLY A 215 -7.26 -10.31 -5.43
C GLY A 215 -6.26 -10.05 -4.30
N SER A 216 -5.00 -10.45 -4.48
CA SER A 216 -3.90 -10.19 -3.53
C SER A 216 -2.92 -9.13 -4.02
N LEU A 217 -3.11 -8.63 -5.24
CA LEU A 217 -2.22 -7.65 -5.89
C LEU A 217 -2.94 -6.31 -6.04
N GLN A 218 -2.23 -5.21 -5.77
CA GLN A 218 -2.77 -3.86 -5.91
C GLN A 218 -1.79 -2.90 -6.60
N PHE A 219 -2.34 -1.94 -7.33
CA PHE A 219 -1.54 -0.88 -7.92
C PHE A 219 -1.00 0.08 -6.84
N GLY A 220 0.29 0.39 -6.95
CA GLY A 220 0.93 1.50 -6.27
C GLY A 220 1.97 2.09 -7.22
N SER A 221 2.06 3.42 -7.32
CA SER A 221 3.03 4.03 -8.24
C SER A 221 4.43 4.13 -7.65
N ASP A 222 4.53 4.27 -6.32
CA ASP A 222 5.75 4.62 -5.59
C ASP A 222 6.34 5.96 -6.07
N CYS A 223 5.48 6.88 -6.51
CA CYS A 223 5.87 8.24 -6.89
C CYS A 223 6.07 9.13 -5.66
N PHE A 224 6.95 10.13 -5.80
CA PHE A 224 7.26 11.13 -4.78
C PHE A 224 6.60 12.47 -5.13
N LEU A 225 5.76 12.97 -4.24
CA LEU A 225 5.02 14.22 -4.40
C LEU A 225 5.83 15.42 -3.87
N PRO A 226 5.68 16.62 -4.46
CA PRO A 226 4.87 16.90 -5.64
C PRO A 226 5.56 16.39 -6.91
N CYS A 227 4.79 15.75 -7.80
CA CYS A 227 5.23 15.34 -9.12
C CYS A 227 4.15 15.65 -10.17
N PRO A 228 4.51 15.83 -11.45
CA PRO A 228 3.52 16.00 -12.52
C PRO A 228 2.65 14.75 -12.71
N GLY A 229 1.36 14.90 -13.05
CA GLY A 229 0.46 13.77 -13.32
C GLY A 229 0.93 12.82 -14.44
N ARG A 230 1.78 13.31 -15.36
CA ARG A 230 2.44 12.46 -16.37
C ARG A 230 3.33 11.37 -15.77
N GLU A 231 3.89 11.59 -14.58
CA GLU A 231 4.74 10.61 -13.91
C GLU A 231 3.93 9.44 -13.35
N LEU A 232 2.83 9.71 -12.64
CA LEU A 232 1.88 8.65 -12.24
C LEU A 232 1.28 7.94 -13.45
N SER A 233 0.92 8.70 -14.49
CA SER A 233 0.39 8.15 -15.74
C SER A 233 1.38 7.18 -16.41
N GLU A 234 2.68 7.46 -16.32
CA GLU A 234 3.72 6.55 -16.80
C GLU A 234 3.77 5.25 -15.98
N ARG A 235 3.71 5.32 -14.65
CA ARG A 235 3.66 4.12 -13.80
C ARG A 235 2.43 3.27 -14.10
N ARG A 236 1.27 3.91 -14.30
CA ARG A 236 0.05 3.23 -14.75
C ARG A 236 0.25 2.57 -16.10
N ARG A 237 0.81 3.28 -17.08
CA ARG A 237 1.09 2.75 -18.43
C ARG A 237 1.96 1.49 -18.38
N TRP A 238 3.04 1.50 -17.59
CA TRP A 238 3.91 0.33 -17.45
C TRP A 238 3.16 -0.90 -16.93
N VAL A 239 2.29 -0.72 -15.94
CA VAL A 239 1.46 -1.81 -15.42
C VAL A 239 0.44 -2.25 -16.47
N THR A 240 -0.22 -1.32 -17.16
CA THR A 240 -1.14 -1.65 -18.27
C THR A 240 -0.47 -2.52 -19.34
N GLU A 241 0.71 -2.13 -19.81
CA GLU A 241 1.47 -2.89 -20.80
C GLU A 241 1.82 -4.31 -20.31
N LEU A 242 2.17 -4.47 -19.03
CA LEU A 242 2.41 -5.79 -18.44
C LEU A 242 1.13 -6.64 -18.38
N LEU A 243 0.00 -6.05 -17.98
CA LEU A 243 -1.29 -6.75 -17.92
C LEU A 243 -1.80 -7.14 -19.30
N ASP A 244 -1.51 -6.34 -20.34
CA ASP A 244 -1.79 -6.65 -21.74
C ASP A 244 -0.94 -7.83 -22.23
N LEU A 245 0.37 -7.80 -21.99
CA LEU A 245 1.29 -8.89 -22.34
C LEU A 245 0.91 -10.21 -21.67
N LEU A 246 0.42 -10.15 -20.43
CA LEU A 246 -0.03 -11.31 -19.66
C LEU A 246 -1.49 -11.69 -19.93
N GLN A 247 -2.19 -10.98 -20.81
CA GLN A 247 -3.59 -11.23 -21.18
C GLN A 247 -4.53 -11.31 -19.96
N VAL A 248 -4.27 -10.47 -18.94
CA VAL A 248 -5.09 -10.43 -17.73
C VAL A 248 -6.47 -9.89 -18.09
N ASP A 249 -7.53 -10.60 -17.69
CA ASP A 249 -8.92 -10.21 -17.99
C ASP A 249 -9.37 -8.94 -17.23
N ASP A 250 -10.49 -8.37 -17.67
CA ASP A 250 -11.03 -7.13 -17.11
C ASP A 250 -11.40 -7.24 -15.63
N ALA A 251 -11.88 -8.39 -15.16
CA ALA A 251 -12.27 -8.58 -13.77
C ALA A 251 -11.03 -8.59 -12.86
N ALA A 252 -9.97 -9.28 -13.28
CA ALA A 252 -8.67 -9.30 -12.61
C ALA A 252 -8.00 -7.91 -12.64
N ARG A 253 -8.06 -7.20 -13.77
CA ARG A 253 -7.60 -5.79 -13.86
C ARG A 253 -8.32 -4.91 -12.85
N GLN A 254 -9.65 -4.99 -12.77
CA GLN A 254 -10.44 -4.20 -11.80
C GLN A 254 -10.01 -4.48 -10.35
N ARG A 255 -9.67 -5.73 -10.01
CA ARG A 255 -9.11 -6.06 -8.69
C ARG A 255 -7.78 -5.35 -8.44
N ILE A 256 -6.84 -5.41 -9.38
CA ILE A 256 -5.51 -4.79 -9.26
C ILE A 256 -5.62 -3.26 -9.16
N TRP A 257 -6.45 -2.64 -9.99
CA TRP A 257 -6.56 -1.18 -10.05
C TRP A 257 -7.29 -0.56 -8.86
N SER A 258 -8.20 -1.29 -8.21
CA SER A 258 -8.97 -0.69 -7.11
C SER A 258 -9.51 -1.69 -6.10
N GLY A 259 -9.97 -2.87 -6.52
CA GLY A 259 -10.67 -3.80 -5.62
C GLY A 259 -9.81 -4.26 -4.44
N THR A 260 -8.55 -4.62 -4.70
CA THR A 260 -7.63 -5.12 -3.68
C THR A 260 -7.26 -4.01 -2.69
N ALA A 261 -6.90 -2.82 -3.18
CA ALA A 261 -6.60 -1.66 -2.34
C ALA A 261 -7.83 -1.18 -1.54
N ALA A 262 -9.04 -1.22 -2.12
CA ALA A 262 -10.27 -0.85 -1.41
C ALA A 262 -10.55 -1.79 -0.23
N ALA A 263 -10.40 -3.11 -0.43
CA ALA A 263 -10.54 -4.11 0.63
C ALA A 263 -9.47 -3.91 1.72
N TRP A 264 -8.21 -3.67 1.32
CA TRP A 264 -7.11 -3.35 2.22
C TRP A 264 -7.42 -2.12 3.10
N LEU A 265 -7.94 -1.05 2.51
CA LEU A 265 -8.35 0.17 3.21
C LEU A 265 -9.64 0.00 4.04
N GLY A 266 -10.41 -1.08 3.83
CA GLY A 266 -11.69 -1.33 4.51
C GLY A 266 -12.81 -0.47 3.98
N ARG A 267 -12.66 -0.01 2.74
CA ARG A 267 -13.70 0.68 2.00
C ARG A 267 -14.58 -0.39 1.36
N SER A 268 -15.90 -0.26 1.49
CA SER A 268 -16.82 -1.07 0.68
C SER A 268 -16.55 -0.77 -0.80
N PRO A 269 -16.59 -1.77 -1.69
CA PRO A 269 -16.46 -1.50 -3.12
C PRO A 269 -17.54 -0.50 -3.52
N ALA A 270 -17.16 0.59 -4.19
CA ALA A 270 -18.14 1.49 -4.77
C ALA A 270 -19.08 0.67 -5.67
N PRO A 271 -20.40 0.87 -5.63
CA PRO A 271 -21.29 0.18 -6.53
C PRO A 271 -20.83 0.44 -7.96
N VAL A 272 -20.68 -0.63 -8.74
CA VAL A 272 -20.36 -0.55 -10.17
C VAL A 272 -21.40 0.39 -10.77
N ARG A 273 -20.98 1.57 -11.25
CA ARG A 273 -21.81 2.39 -12.14
C ARG A 273 -21.92 1.62 -13.45
N LEU A 274 -22.84 0.66 -13.50
CA LEU A 274 -23.32 0.12 -14.76
C LEU A 274 -23.91 1.33 -15.49
N GLY A 275 -23.24 1.74 -16.58
CA GLY A 275 -23.82 2.70 -17.52
C GLY A 275 -25.23 2.21 -17.86
N ALA A 276 -26.20 3.13 -17.88
CA ALA A 276 -27.61 2.82 -18.08
C ALA A 276 -27.83 2.03 -19.39
N GLY A 277 -27.67 0.72 -19.32
CA GLY A 277 -28.08 -0.23 -20.33
C GLY A 277 -29.59 -0.34 -20.25
N ARG A 278 -30.26 -0.06 -21.37
CA ARG A 278 -31.69 -0.29 -21.54
C ARG A 278 -32.08 -1.66 -20.97
N PRO A 279 -33.20 -1.78 -20.24
CA PRO A 279 -33.66 -3.08 -19.77
C PRO A 279 -33.95 -3.96 -20.99
N LEU A 280 -33.29 -5.11 -21.06
CA LEU A 280 -33.68 -6.19 -21.95
C LEU A 280 -34.95 -6.82 -21.38
N THR A 281 -36.04 -6.71 -22.14
CA THR A 281 -37.28 -7.45 -21.91
C THR A 281 -37.00 -8.95 -21.93
N PRO A 282 -37.55 -9.74 -20.98
CA PRO A 282 -37.41 -11.18 -21.00
C PRO A 282 -38.20 -11.76 -22.17
N VAL A 283 -37.52 -12.51 -23.05
CA VAL A 283 -38.19 -13.36 -24.04
C VAL A 283 -38.50 -14.68 -23.33
N CYS A 284 -39.79 -14.94 -23.08
CA CYS A 284 -40.30 -16.28 -22.82
C CYS A 284 -40.09 -17.15 -24.05
N CYS A 285 -39.39 -18.28 -23.87
CA CYS A 285 -39.73 -19.64 -24.32
C CYS A 285 -38.69 -20.61 -23.74
#